data_AF-A0A0Q9NNN7-F1
#
_entry.id   AF-A0A0Q9NNN7-F1
#
_cell.length_a   1.000
_cell.length_b   1.000
_cell.length_c   1.000
_cell.angle_alpha   90.00
_cell.angle_beta   90.00
_cell.angle_gamma   90.00
#
_symmetry.space_group_name_H-M   'P 1'
#
loop_
_entity.id
_entity.type
_entity.pdbx_description
1 polymer ?
#
loop_
_entity_poly.entity_id
_entity_poly.type
_entity_poly.pdbx_seq_one_letter_code
_entity_poly.pdbx_strand_id
1 'polypeptide(L)'
;MRLVSKEALRAFLITQKDIEAHRAGTPIPHKMTQRGLADRVGVHPSFINHLTSGRRRCLEPETATRIAEVLNVPVEVLFVPVAPSAKRQTTHRKTLQAA
;
A
#
# COMPACT_ATOMS: atom_id res chain seq x y z
N MET A 1 -10.38 -4.07 -3.65
CA MET A 1 -9.94 -2.76 -4.19
C MET A 1 -8.55 -2.86 -4.78
N ARG A 2 -8.20 -1.97 -5.70
CA ARG A 2 -6.84 -1.85 -6.26
C ARG A 2 -6.38 -0.40 -6.24
N LEU A 3 -5.11 -0.20 -5.89
CA LEU A 3 -4.46 1.10 -5.94
C LEU A 3 -4.36 1.61 -7.39
N VAL A 4 -4.85 2.83 -7.64
CA VAL A 4 -4.82 3.49 -8.95
C VAL A 4 -3.37 3.61 -9.43
N SER A 5 -2.53 4.22 -8.59
CA SER A 5 -1.08 4.26 -8.81
C SER A 5 -0.33 4.38 -7.49
N LYS A 6 0.90 3.87 -7.46
CA LYS A 6 1.79 4.06 -6.31
C LYS A 6 2.15 5.54 -6.11
N GLU A 7 2.21 6.31 -7.18
CA GLU A 7 2.56 7.73 -7.12
C GLU A 7 1.43 8.56 -6.50
N ALA A 8 0.16 8.22 -6.77
CA ALA A 8 -0.98 8.84 -6.09
C ALA A 8 -0.89 8.68 -4.56
N LEU A 9 -0.55 7.48 -4.07
CA LEU A 9 -0.35 7.26 -2.64
C LEU A 9 0.91 7.98 -2.09
N ARG A 10 2.00 7.99 -2.85
CA ARG A 10 3.26 8.67 -2.47
C ARG A 10 3.13 10.19 -2.40
N ALA A 11 2.13 10.78 -3.06
CA ALA A 11 1.85 12.21 -2.94
C ALA A 11 1.54 12.62 -1.48
N PHE A 12 0.94 11.71 -0.70
CA PHE A 12 0.53 11.95 0.68
C PHE A 12 1.54 11.45 1.73
N LEU A 13 2.51 10.64 1.31
CA LEU A 13 3.43 9.94 2.22
C LEU A 13 4.87 10.40 2.05
N ILE A 14 5.58 10.54 3.16
CA ILE A 14 7.02 10.74 3.15
C ILE A 14 7.68 9.49 2.57
N THR A 15 8.45 9.68 1.50
CA THR A 15 9.20 8.64 0.80
C THR A 15 10.70 8.82 1.02
N GLN A 16 11.47 7.80 0.62
CA GLN A 16 12.93 7.87 0.59
C GLN A 16 13.43 9.07 -0.24
N LYS A 17 12.75 9.39 -1.35
CA LYS A 17 13.08 10.54 -2.19
C LYS A 17 12.91 11.86 -1.45
N ASP A 18 11.85 12.00 -0.65
CA ASP A 18 11.63 13.21 0.16
C ASP A 18 12.72 13.36 1.24
N ILE A 19 13.15 12.25 1.85
CA ILE A 19 14.23 12.23 2.85
C ILE A 19 15.57 12.62 2.22
N GLU A 20 15.88 12.09 1.04
CA GLU A 20 17.10 12.42 0.30
C GLU A 20 17.12 13.89 -0.13
N ALA A 21 16.00 14.40 -0.64
CA ALA A 21 15.86 15.82 -0.96
C ALA A 21 16.04 16.70 0.27
N HIS A 22 15.50 16.28 1.43
CA HIS A 22 15.69 17.00 2.67
C HIS A 22 17.15 17.01 3.12
N ARG A 23 17.85 15.88 3.03
CA ARG A 23 19.30 15.79 3.30
C ARG A 23 20.12 16.68 2.36
N ALA A 24 19.65 16.90 1.14
CA ALA A 24 20.23 17.83 0.18
C ALA A 24 19.87 19.31 0.41
N GLY A 25 19.17 19.64 1.51
CA GLY A 25 18.82 21.01 1.90
C GLY A 25 17.41 21.46 1.52
N THR A 26 16.57 20.57 0.97
CA THR A 26 15.17 20.91 0.68
C THR A 26 14.36 20.91 1.99
N PRO A 27 13.38 21.79 2.19
CA PRO A 27 12.47 21.69 3.34
C PRO A 27 11.73 20.34 3.38
N ILE A 28 11.49 19.79 4.57
CA ILE A 28 10.68 18.57 4.72
C ILE A 28 9.25 18.87 4.23
N PRO A 29 8.70 18.08 3.29
CA PRO A 29 7.33 18.30 2.84
C PRO A 29 6.34 17.99 3.95
N HIS A 30 5.21 18.71 3.96
CA HIS A 30 4.12 18.45 4.90
C HIS A 30 3.31 17.22 4.46
N LYS A 31 3.89 16.02 4.67
CA LYS A 31 3.32 14.71 4.32
C LYS A 31 3.30 13.80 5.55
N MET A 32 2.45 12.77 5.52
CA MET A 32 2.36 11.78 6.60
C MET A 32 3.50 10.74 6.50
N THR A 33 4.00 10.24 7.63
CA THR A 33 4.98 9.13 7.61
C THR A 33 4.28 7.81 7.25
N GLN A 34 4.98 6.91 6.55
CA GLN A 34 4.43 5.58 6.22
C GLN A 34 4.11 4.75 7.46
N ARG A 35 4.93 4.88 8.52
CA ARG A 35 4.67 4.23 9.82
C ARG A 35 3.43 4.82 10.49
N GLY A 36 3.31 6.16 10.53
CA GLY A 36 2.14 6.82 11.11
C GLY A 36 0.83 6.47 10.39
N LEU A 37 0.87 6.27 9.06
CA LEU A 37 -0.28 5.74 8.34
C LEU A 37 -0.58 4.28 8.76
N ALA A 38 0.44 3.42 8.82
CA ALA A 38 0.28 2.02 9.19
C ALA A 38 -0.35 1.87 10.58
N ASP A 39 0.12 2.64 11.55
CA ASP A 39 -0.37 2.64 12.93
C ASP A 39 -1.84 3.07 13.00
N ARG A 40 -2.22 4.16 12.31
CA ARG A 40 -3.61 4.67 12.30
C ARG A 40 -4.59 3.75 11.57
N VAL A 41 -4.15 3.07 10.52
CA VAL A 41 -4.98 2.14 9.75
C VAL A 41 -5.06 0.76 10.43
N GLY A 42 -4.12 0.45 11.34
CA GLY A 42 -4.05 -0.84 12.02
C GLY A 42 -3.44 -1.94 11.15
N VAL A 43 -2.43 -1.62 10.33
CA VAL A 43 -1.72 -2.58 9.47
C VAL A 43 -0.23 -2.60 9.75
N HIS A 44 0.44 -3.68 9.39
CA HIS A 44 1.90 -3.77 9.55
C HIS A 44 2.62 -2.75 8.63
N PRO A 45 3.71 -2.07 9.06
CA PRO A 45 4.42 -1.11 8.22
C PRO A 45 4.87 -1.65 6.85
N SER A 46 5.27 -2.93 6.78
CA SER A 46 5.62 -3.58 5.51
C SER A 46 4.46 -3.61 4.51
N PHE A 47 3.21 -3.60 4.97
CA PHE A 47 2.03 -3.52 4.11
C PHE A 47 2.00 -2.20 3.34
N ILE A 48 2.19 -1.08 4.04
CA ILE A 48 2.26 0.26 3.43
C ILE A 48 3.46 0.34 2.50
N ASN A 49 4.62 -0.18 2.91
CA ASN A 49 5.81 -0.26 2.05
C ASN A 49 5.57 -1.08 0.77
N HIS A 50 4.82 -2.19 0.84
CA HIS A 50 4.46 -2.97 -0.34
C HIS A 50 3.53 -2.22 -1.29
N LEU A 51 2.61 -1.42 -0.76
CA LEU A 51 1.74 -0.55 -1.57
C LEU A 51 2.55 0.57 -2.24
N THR A 52 3.37 1.29 -1.47
CA THR A 52 4.16 2.41 -1.99
C THR A 52 5.28 1.95 -2.94
N SER A 53 5.83 0.75 -2.78
CA SER A 53 6.77 0.17 -3.75
C SER A 53 6.10 -0.39 -5.00
N GLY A 54 4.79 -0.67 -4.95
CA GLY A 54 4.04 -1.33 -6.02
C GLY A 54 4.16 -2.85 -6.04
N ARG A 55 4.87 -3.46 -5.06
CA ARG A 55 4.91 -4.92 -4.86
C ARG A 55 3.52 -5.49 -4.59
N ARG A 56 2.65 -4.70 -3.95
CA ARG A 56 1.24 -4.98 -3.74
C ARG A 56 0.42 -3.88 -4.39
N ARG A 57 -0.66 -4.27 -5.08
CA ARG A 57 -1.63 -3.32 -5.67
C ARG A 57 -3.07 -3.59 -5.26
N CYS A 58 -3.40 -4.81 -4.86
CA CYS A 58 -4.75 -5.18 -4.43
C CYS A 58 -4.84 -5.29 -2.91
N LEU A 59 -5.97 -4.91 -2.35
CA LEU A 59 -6.26 -4.92 -0.93
C LEU A 59 -7.77 -5.03 -0.68
N GLU A 60 -8.12 -5.40 0.54
CA GLU A 60 -9.51 -5.48 0.98
C GLU A 60 -10.17 -4.10 0.92
N PRO A 61 -11.46 -4.02 0.55
CA PRO A 61 -12.20 -2.76 0.50
C PRO A 61 -12.15 -1.98 1.81
N GLU A 62 -12.31 -2.66 2.94
CA GLU A 62 -12.27 -2.03 4.25
C GLU A 62 -10.93 -1.35 4.55
N THR A 63 -9.81 -2.00 4.22
CA THR A 63 -8.48 -1.39 4.38
C THR A 63 -8.29 -0.20 3.45
N ALA A 64 -8.82 -0.25 2.23
CA ALA A 64 -8.77 0.86 1.29
C ALA A 64 -9.55 2.08 1.83
N THR A 65 -10.75 1.86 2.38
CA THR A 65 -11.56 2.90 3.01
C THR A 65 -10.82 3.55 4.19
N ARG A 66 -10.27 2.75 5.12
CA ARG A 66 -9.51 3.29 6.27
C ARG A 66 -8.29 4.10 5.85
N ILE A 67 -7.56 3.68 4.82
CA ILE A 67 -6.43 4.45 4.28
C ILE A 67 -6.93 5.81 3.76
N ALA A 68 -8.03 5.83 3.01
CA ALA A 68 -8.61 7.05 2.45
C ALA A 68 -9.10 8.02 3.55
N GLU A 69 -9.77 7.49 4.58
CA GLU A 69 -10.21 8.24 5.76
C GLU A 69 -9.04 8.90 6.51
N VAL A 70 -7.98 8.13 6.81
CA VAL A 70 -6.80 8.67 7.52
C VAL A 70 -6.08 9.74 6.70
N LEU A 71 -6.08 9.62 5.38
CA LEU A 71 -5.50 10.60 4.47
C LEU A 71 -6.46 11.75 4.13
N ASN A 72 -7.70 11.69 4.65
CA ASN A 72 -8.77 12.66 4.40
C ASN A 72 -9.03 12.91 2.91
N VAL A 73 -9.15 11.84 2.13
CA VAL A 73 -9.47 11.89 0.69
C VAL A 73 -10.56 10.89 0.34
N PRO A 74 -11.36 11.12 -0.71
CA PRO A 74 -12.31 10.12 -1.21
C PRO A 74 -11.58 8.83 -1.63
N VAL A 75 -12.18 7.67 -1.34
CA VAL A 75 -11.55 6.36 -1.59
C VAL A 75 -11.27 6.15 -3.08
N GLU A 76 -12.11 6.71 -3.95
CA GLU A 76 -12.03 6.61 -5.41
C GLU A 76 -10.81 7.34 -5.99
N VAL A 77 -10.25 8.33 -5.26
CA VAL A 77 -9.04 9.05 -5.67
C VAL A 77 -7.82 8.12 -5.59
N LEU A 78 -7.79 7.22 -4.60
CA LEU A 78 -6.67 6.32 -4.38
C LEU A 78 -6.91 4.92 -4.94
N PHE A 79 -8.15 4.44 -4.92
CA PHE A 79 -8.47 3.04 -5.17
C PHE A 79 -9.64 2.88 -6.12
N VAL A 80 -9.54 1.88 -6.99
CA VAL A 80 -10.62 1.45 -7.89
C VAL A 80 -11.17 0.08 -7.47
N PRO A 81 -12.48 -0.14 -7.64
CA PRO A 81 -13.07 -1.47 -7.55
C PRO A 81 -12.41 -2.41 -8.56
N VAL A 82 -12.17 -3.66 -8.15
CA VAL A 82 -11.69 -4.71 -9.04
C VAL A 82 -12.49 -5.96 -8.75
N ALA A 83 -12.94 -6.65 -9.81
CA ALA A 83 -13.61 -7.93 -9.68
C ALA A 83 -12.71 -8.90 -8.88
N PRO A 84 -13.28 -9.71 -7.99
CA PRO A 84 -12.51 -10.72 -7.27
C PRO A 84 -11.84 -11.64 -8.29
N SER A 85 -10.50 -11.64 -8.31
CA SER A 85 -9.74 -12.61 -9.10
C SER A 85 -10.05 -14.00 -8.55
N ALA A 86 -10.54 -14.92 -9.38
CA ALA A 86 -10.79 -16.29 -8.98
C ALA A 86 -9.53 -16.83 -8.27
N LYS A 87 -9.68 -17.22 -7.00
CA LYS A 87 -8.56 -17.73 -6.21
C LYS A 87 -7.95 -18.91 -6.97
N ARG A 88 -6.72 -18.74 -7.48
CA ARG A 88 -5.97 -19.83 -8.09
C ARG A 88 -5.66 -20.81 -6.97
N GLN A 89 -6.41 -21.90 -6.88
CA GLN A 89 -6.11 -23.00 -5.97
C GLN A 89 -4.73 -23.53 -6.35
N THR A 90 -3.72 -23.18 -5.54
CA THR A 90 -2.42 -23.84 -5.59
C THR A 90 -2.62 -25.24 -5.02
N THR A 91 -2.86 -26.23 -5.89
CA THR A 91 -2.78 -27.63 -5.50
C THR A 91 -1.34 -27.93 -5.09
N HIS A 92 -1.12 -28.05 -3.78
CA HIS A 92 0.13 -28.58 -3.25
C HIS A 92 0.22 -30.05 -3.67
N ARG A 93 0.88 -30.33 -4.80
CA ARG A 93 1.18 -31.70 -5.21
C ARG A 93 2.24 -32.23 -4.24
N LYS A 94 1.80 -32.97 -3.21
CA LYS A 94 2.70 -33.79 -2.39
C LYS A 94 3.30 -34.85 -3.32
N THR A 95 4.57 -34.72 -3.64
CA THR A 95 5.36 -35.78 -4.27
C THR A 95 5.50 -36.91 -3.25
N LEU A 96 4.78 -38.02 -3.45
CA LEU A 96 5.07 -39.27 -2.76
C LEU A 96 6.37 -39.83 -3.38
N GLN A 97 7.47 -39.78 -2.64
CA GLN A 97 8.63 -40.61 -2.91
C GLN A 97 8.27 -42.06 -2.50
N ALA A 98 8.24 -42.96 -3.47
CA ALA A 98 8.22 -44.40 -3.23
C ALA A 98 9.66 -44.87 -2.98
N ALA A 99 9.82 -45.68 -1.93
CA ALA A 99 11.03 -46.42 -1.60
C ALA A 99 11.06 -47.77 -2.34
#